data_AF-A0A920V3Y5-F1
#
_entry.id   AF-A0A920V3Y5-F1
#
_cell.length_a   1.000
_cell.length_b   1.000
_cell.length_c   1.000
_cell.angle_alpha   90.00
_cell.angle_beta   90.00
_cell.angle_gamma   90.00
#
_symmetry.space_group_name_H-M   'P 1'
#
loop_
_entity.id
_entity.type
_entity.pdbx_description
1 polymer ?
#
loop_
_entity_poly.entity_id
_entity_poly.type
_entity_poly.pdbx_seq_one_letter_code
_entity_poly.pdbx_strand_id
1 'polypeptide(L)'
;MTAIRSTGYVVLVAFGLLTASSATVAGAEESLLERDVLPILTKNCLGCHGGLKQEGGLDLRTMPSMLKGGESGPAIEKGHADRSELWKQIASDNMPSGDDREKLSAIDKGKIKAWINAGMPTVSERQKDVDTLLSGPKRHEPKQVAEAVDQHIGGFLKAAGLKSVGLGDDAAFLRRVSLDLSGRVPTAEEAAKYLDDKDPDRRAKLIDSLLAKPDFGKQFGRTWRDWICPPELPSGGNPGSQPYGQARALGGLDRQETDRGGVVGGDRS
;
A
#
# COMPACT_ATOMS: atom_id res chain seq x y z
N MET A 1 -69.47 53.81 -34.83
CA MET A 1 -69.00 53.58 -33.46
C MET A 1 -68.06 52.39 -33.48
N THR A 2 -66.82 52.61 -33.06
CA THR A 2 -65.63 51.79 -33.28
C THR A 2 -65.51 50.68 -32.23
N ALA A 3 -65.26 49.42 -32.63
CA ALA A 3 -65.06 48.31 -31.70
C ALA A 3 -63.82 47.47 -32.05
N ILE A 4 -62.71 47.89 -31.43
CA ILE A 4 -61.65 47.14 -30.73
C ILE A 4 -61.33 45.71 -31.23
N ARG A 5 -60.13 45.56 -31.80
CA ARG A 5 -59.41 44.28 -31.98
C ARG A 5 -58.64 43.95 -30.70
N SER A 6 -58.76 42.70 -30.22
CA SER A 6 -57.95 42.16 -29.13
C SER A 6 -57.21 40.92 -29.63
N THR A 7 -55.89 41.00 -29.66
CA THR A 7 -54.96 39.95 -30.06
C THR A 7 -54.49 39.22 -28.80
N GLY A 8 -54.87 37.95 -28.63
CA GLY A 8 -54.43 37.11 -27.52
C GLY A 8 -53.06 36.49 -27.79
N TYR A 9 -52.08 36.73 -26.92
CA TYR A 9 -50.80 36.02 -26.89
C TYR A 9 -50.91 34.81 -25.97
N VAL A 10 -50.67 33.61 -26.52
CA VAL A 10 -50.54 32.36 -25.75
C VAL A 10 -49.07 32.23 -25.32
N VAL A 11 -48.81 32.34 -24.02
CA VAL A 11 -47.49 32.07 -23.42
C VAL A 11 -47.43 30.57 -23.08
N LEU A 12 -46.63 29.81 -23.83
CA LEU A 12 -46.28 28.43 -23.53
C LEU A 12 -45.08 28.40 -22.56
N VAL A 13 -45.32 28.01 -21.31
CA VAL A 13 -44.27 27.79 -20.31
C VAL A 13 -43.66 26.40 -20.54
N ALA A 14 -42.40 26.35 -20.98
CA ALA A 14 -41.65 25.11 -21.14
C ALA A 14 -41.18 24.60 -19.76
N PHE A 15 -41.73 23.46 -19.33
CA PHE A 15 -41.30 22.74 -18.13
C PHE A 15 -40.00 21.98 -18.45
N GLY A 16 -38.86 22.51 -18.03
CA GLY A 16 -37.58 21.82 -18.13
C GLY A 16 -37.49 20.66 -17.14
N LEU A 17 -37.45 19.42 -17.63
CA LEU A 17 -37.10 18.25 -16.80
C LEU A 17 -35.62 18.35 -16.41
N LEU A 18 -35.36 18.64 -15.13
CA LEU A 18 -34.05 18.50 -14.50
C LEU A 18 -33.78 17.00 -14.31
N THR A 19 -32.99 16.40 -15.21
CA THR A 19 -32.46 15.04 -14.99
C THR A 19 -31.33 15.13 -13.97
N ALA A 20 -31.59 14.66 -12.74
CA ALA A 20 -30.56 14.48 -11.73
C ALA A 20 -29.60 13.36 -12.17
N SER A 21 -28.40 13.74 -12.62
CA SER A 21 -27.30 12.80 -12.80
C SER A 21 -26.86 12.30 -11.43
N SER A 22 -27.24 11.08 -11.07
CA SER A 22 -26.59 10.35 -9.98
C SER A 22 -25.14 10.10 -10.36
N ALA A 23 -24.24 10.91 -9.84
CA ALA A 23 -22.82 10.57 -9.81
C ALA A 23 -22.68 9.27 -9.01
N THR A 24 -22.31 8.19 -9.70
CA THR A 24 -21.81 6.98 -9.05
C THR A 24 -20.56 7.38 -8.28
N VAL A 25 -20.70 7.53 -6.96
CA VAL A 25 -19.55 7.57 -6.06
C VAL A 25 -18.77 6.29 -6.32
N ALA A 26 -17.58 6.42 -6.91
CA ALA A 26 -16.62 5.33 -7.00
C ALA A 26 -16.51 4.75 -5.58
N GLY A 27 -16.98 3.51 -5.40
CA GLY A 27 -17.12 2.90 -4.09
C GLY A 27 -15.82 3.01 -3.32
N ALA A 28 -15.86 3.69 -2.17
CA ALA A 28 -14.74 3.73 -1.26
C ALA A 28 -14.34 2.29 -0.97
N GLU A 29 -13.11 1.93 -1.34
CA GLU A 29 -12.63 0.57 -1.21
C GLU A 29 -12.72 0.15 0.26
N GLU A 30 -13.31 -1.02 0.53
CA GLU A 30 -13.50 -1.52 1.89
C GLU A 30 -12.17 -1.54 2.65
N SER A 31 -12.19 -1.03 3.89
CA SER A 31 -11.02 -0.97 4.76
C SER A 31 -10.61 -2.38 5.17
N LEU A 32 -9.33 -2.73 5.00
CA LEU A 32 -8.79 -4.05 5.36
C LEU A 32 -7.91 -3.98 6.61
N LEU A 33 -7.82 -5.08 7.35
CA LEU A 33 -6.95 -5.19 8.52
C LEU A 33 -5.51 -4.80 8.16
N GLU A 34 -4.86 -5.52 7.25
CA GLU A 34 -3.43 -5.42 6.99
C GLU A 34 -3.04 -4.07 6.36
N ARG A 35 -3.88 -3.53 5.48
CA ARG A 35 -3.59 -2.28 4.75
C ARG A 35 -3.92 -1.03 5.56
N ASP A 36 -5.08 -1.01 6.21
CA ASP A 36 -5.67 0.22 6.72
C ASP A 36 -5.66 0.30 8.25
N VAL A 37 -5.92 -0.81 8.96
CA VAL A 37 -6.13 -0.80 10.41
C VAL A 37 -4.87 -1.19 11.19
N LEU A 38 -4.14 -2.21 10.75
CA LEU A 38 -2.95 -2.74 11.42
C LEU A 38 -1.85 -1.68 11.59
N PRO A 39 -1.57 -0.79 10.62
CA PRO A 39 -0.62 0.30 10.85
C PRO A 39 -1.05 1.25 11.97
N ILE A 40 -2.36 1.52 12.10
CA ILE A 40 -2.92 2.37 13.16
C ILE A 40 -2.77 1.68 14.52
N LEU A 41 -3.14 0.41 14.61
CA LEU A 41 -3.02 -0.37 15.85
C LEU A 41 -1.56 -0.52 16.28
N THR A 42 -0.65 -0.76 15.32
CA THR A 42 0.78 -0.91 15.58
C THR A 42 1.38 0.37 16.15
N LYS A 43 1.04 1.52 15.56
CA LYS A 43 1.53 2.82 16.03
C LYS A 43 0.96 3.20 17.40
N ASN A 44 -0.34 3.01 17.62
CA ASN A 44 -1.06 3.66 18.71
C ASN A 44 -1.47 2.74 19.87
N CYS A 45 -1.50 1.42 19.66
CA CYS A 45 -2.13 0.48 20.61
C CYS A 45 -1.20 -0.63 21.08
N LEU A 46 -0.39 -1.23 20.20
CA LEU A 46 0.38 -2.44 20.50
C LEU A 46 1.48 -2.26 21.56
N GLY A 47 1.85 -1.01 21.89
CA GLY A 47 2.77 -0.72 22.99
C GLY A 47 2.19 -1.06 24.38
N CYS A 48 0.87 -0.96 24.55
CA CYS A 48 0.18 -1.24 25.81
C CYS A 48 -0.78 -2.44 25.76
N HIS A 49 -1.31 -2.77 24.57
CA HIS A 49 -2.26 -3.87 24.35
C HIS A 49 -1.72 -4.89 23.34
N GLY A 50 -0.54 -5.46 23.63
CA GLY A 50 0.19 -6.37 22.76
C GLY A 50 0.95 -7.45 23.51
N GLY A 51 2.13 -7.82 23.02
CA GLY A 51 2.90 -8.95 23.56
C GLY A 51 3.72 -8.62 24.80
N LEU A 52 4.25 -7.40 24.87
CA LEU A 52 5.10 -6.95 25.99
C LEU A 52 4.27 -6.43 27.18
N LYS A 53 3.08 -5.90 26.91
CA LYS A 53 2.15 -5.35 27.89
C LYS A 53 0.72 -5.61 27.44
N GLN A 54 -0.16 -5.94 28.39
CA GLN A 54 -1.59 -6.23 28.15
C GLN A 54 -2.44 -5.46 29.18
N GLU A 55 -2.48 -4.14 29.05
CA GLU A 55 -3.32 -3.30 29.91
C GLU A 55 -4.80 -3.71 29.76
N GLY A 56 -5.51 -3.82 30.90
CA GLY A 56 -6.88 -4.32 30.96
C GLY A 56 -7.05 -5.76 30.44
N GLY A 57 -5.98 -6.57 30.44
CA GLY A 57 -5.99 -7.94 29.92
C GLY A 57 -6.20 -8.05 28.41
N LEU A 58 -6.04 -6.95 27.66
CA LEU A 58 -6.33 -6.88 26.23
C LEU A 58 -5.07 -7.12 25.38
N ASP A 59 -5.20 -7.98 24.36
CA ASP A 59 -4.18 -8.21 23.33
C ASP A 59 -4.78 -7.98 21.93
N LEU A 60 -4.25 -7.00 21.19
CA LEU A 60 -4.73 -6.61 19.86
C LEU A 60 -3.89 -7.20 18.71
N ARG A 61 -2.96 -8.11 18.97
CA ARG A 61 -2.08 -8.67 17.92
C ARG A 61 -2.77 -9.66 17.00
N THR A 62 -3.86 -10.29 17.44
CA THR A 62 -4.52 -11.35 16.67
C THR A 62 -6.02 -11.13 16.60
N MET A 63 -6.64 -11.58 15.50
CA MET A 63 -8.10 -11.53 15.35
C MET A 63 -8.84 -12.26 16.48
N PRO A 64 -8.44 -13.49 16.89
CA PRO A 64 -9.07 -14.16 18.03
C PRO A 64 -8.95 -13.38 19.34
N SER A 65 -7.81 -12.73 19.61
CA SER A 65 -7.62 -11.97 20.84
C SER A 65 -8.43 -10.67 20.85
N MET A 66 -8.58 -9.99 19.70
CA MET A 66 -9.46 -8.84 19.55
C MET A 66 -10.94 -9.19 19.78
N LEU A 67 -11.39 -10.35 19.31
CA LEU A 67 -12.76 -10.82 19.54
C LEU A 67 -12.98 -11.25 21.00
N LYS A 68 -11.98 -11.89 21.62
CA LYS A 68 -12.03 -12.27 23.04
C LYS A 68 -12.12 -11.04 23.96
N GLY A 69 -11.33 -10.00 23.65
CA GLY A 69 -11.23 -8.81 24.48
C GLY A 69 -10.48 -9.02 25.80
N GLY A 70 -10.74 -8.12 26.75
CA GLY A 70 -10.05 -8.04 28.04
C GLY A 70 -11.01 -8.08 29.22
N GLU A 71 -10.62 -7.44 30.33
CA GLU A 71 -11.40 -7.37 31.57
C GLU A 71 -12.76 -6.67 31.40
N SER A 72 -12.85 -5.74 30.44
CA SER A 72 -14.09 -5.04 30.09
C SER A 72 -15.02 -5.85 29.17
N GLY A 73 -14.69 -7.11 28.87
CA GLY A 73 -15.41 -7.96 27.94
C GLY A 73 -14.85 -7.92 26.51
N PRO A 74 -15.63 -8.38 25.52
CA PRO A 74 -15.21 -8.42 24.11
C PRO A 74 -14.78 -7.05 23.61
N ALA A 75 -13.57 -6.95 23.04
CA ALA A 75 -13.09 -5.67 22.53
C ALA A 75 -13.78 -5.31 21.21
N ILE A 76 -14.07 -6.30 20.37
CA ILE A 76 -14.77 -6.10 19.11
C ILE A 76 -15.95 -7.05 18.96
N GLU A 77 -17.11 -6.49 18.66
CA GLU A 77 -18.26 -7.20 18.12
C GLU A 77 -18.29 -7.04 16.59
N LYS A 78 -18.05 -8.14 15.87
CA LYS A 78 -18.01 -8.18 14.41
C LYS A 78 -19.29 -7.57 13.81
N GLY A 79 -19.16 -6.59 12.93
CA GLY A 79 -20.28 -5.91 12.27
C GLY A 79 -20.94 -4.79 13.10
N HIS A 80 -20.49 -4.57 14.34
CA HIS A 80 -21.15 -3.65 15.27
C HIS A 80 -20.15 -2.80 16.04
N ALA A 81 -19.58 -1.78 15.37
CA ALA A 81 -18.63 -0.85 15.99
C ALA A 81 -19.25 -0.17 17.22
N ASP A 82 -20.50 0.28 17.15
CA ASP A 82 -21.12 1.00 18.26
C ASP A 82 -21.35 0.13 19.52
N ARG A 83 -21.32 -1.21 19.39
CA ARG A 83 -21.36 -2.14 20.54
C ARG A 83 -19.97 -2.58 21.00
N SER A 84 -18.95 -2.43 20.15
CA SER A 84 -17.57 -2.82 20.40
C SER A 84 -16.89 -1.92 21.43
N GLU A 85 -16.33 -2.50 22.48
CA GLU A 85 -15.65 -1.73 23.54
C GLU A 85 -14.44 -0.95 23.01
N LEU A 86 -13.66 -1.55 22.12
CA LEU A 86 -12.53 -0.89 21.46
C LEU A 86 -12.97 0.41 20.79
N TRP A 87 -14.10 0.40 20.07
CA TRP A 87 -14.59 1.58 19.37
C TRP A 87 -15.09 2.65 20.33
N LYS A 88 -15.76 2.28 21.44
CA LYS A 88 -16.22 3.26 22.45
C LYS A 88 -15.04 4.02 23.06
N GLN A 89 -13.94 3.34 23.34
CA GLN A 89 -12.72 3.96 23.87
C GLN A 89 -12.04 4.88 22.84
N ILE A 90 -12.01 4.49 21.56
CA ILE A 90 -11.47 5.31 20.47
C ILE A 90 -12.35 6.52 20.17
N ALA A 91 -13.68 6.33 20.15
CA ALA A 91 -14.65 7.39 19.86
C ALA A 91 -14.66 8.46 20.96
N SER A 92 -14.41 8.07 22.21
CA SER A 92 -14.37 8.96 23.37
C SER A 92 -12.99 9.56 23.65
N ASP A 93 -11.99 9.33 22.79
CA ASP A 93 -10.61 9.82 22.97
C ASP A 93 -9.89 9.33 24.24
N ASN A 94 -10.41 8.28 24.88
CA ASN A 94 -9.76 7.63 26.01
C ASN A 94 -8.52 6.83 25.57
N MET A 95 -8.47 6.43 24.30
CA MET A 95 -7.36 5.69 23.70
C MET A 95 -6.74 6.45 22.52
N PRO A 96 -5.41 6.62 22.49
CA PRO A 96 -4.43 6.20 23.49
C PRO A 96 -4.58 6.95 24.82
N SER A 97 -4.35 6.26 25.94
CA SER A 97 -4.43 6.84 27.28
C SER A 97 -3.25 7.77 27.57
N GLY A 98 -3.49 8.80 28.40
CA GLY A 98 -2.53 9.86 28.70
C GLY A 98 -2.85 11.16 27.98
N ASP A 99 -2.65 12.27 28.68
CA ASP A 99 -2.92 13.63 28.18
C ASP A 99 -1.79 14.13 27.25
N ASP A 100 -0.63 13.51 27.32
CA ASP A 100 0.57 13.80 26.52
C ASP A 100 0.63 13.01 25.19
N ARG A 101 -0.33 12.11 24.95
CA ARG A 101 -0.37 11.30 23.73
C ARG A 101 -1.25 11.90 22.65
N GLU A 102 -0.73 11.90 21.43
CA GLU A 102 -1.50 12.27 20.23
C GLU A 102 -2.71 11.33 20.07
N LYS A 103 -3.89 11.94 19.96
CA LYS A 103 -5.15 11.20 19.73
C LYS A 103 -5.28 10.81 18.27
N LEU A 104 -6.08 9.77 17.99
CA LEU A 104 -6.31 9.32 16.62
C LEU A 104 -6.97 10.42 15.79
N SER A 105 -6.48 10.60 14.56
CA SER A 105 -7.13 11.47 13.58
C SER A 105 -8.54 10.98 13.24
N ALA A 106 -9.41 11.88 12.80
CA ALA A 106 -10.76 11.51 12.37
C ALA A 106 -10.74 10.47 11.23
N ILE A 107 -9.72 10.51 10.36
CA ILE A 107 -9.53 9.55 9.27
C ILE A 107 -9.22 8.15 9.82
N ASP A 108 -8.30 8.06 10.77
CA ASP A 108 -7.90 6.78 11.39
C ASP A 108 -9.05 6.16 12.18
N LYS A 109 -9.78 6.98 12.95
CA LYS A 109 -11.01 6.54 13.62
C LYS A 109 -12.03 6.03 12.59
N GLY A 110 -12.22 6.74 11.49
CA GLY A 110 -13.12 6.34 10.41
C GLY A 110 -12.77 4.98 9.81
N LYS A 111 -11.48 4.70 9.56
CA LYS A 111 -11.00 3.41 9.05
C LYS A 111 -11.30 2.27 10.01
N ILE A 112 -11.00 2.44 11.29
CA ILE A 112 -11.27 1.41 12.32
C ILE A 112 -12.78 1.15 12.42
N LYS A 113 -13.60 2.21 12.46
CA LYS A 113 -15.07 2.06 12.52
C LYS A 113 -15.60 1.28 11.32
N ALA A 114 -15.19 1.69 10.12
CA ALA A 114 -15.63 1.08 8.87
C ALA A 114 -15.22 -0.40 8.82
N TRP A 115 -13.99 -0.72 9.19
CA TRP A 115 -13.49 -2.09 9.23
C TRP A 115 -14.27 -2.97 10.21
N ILE A 116 -14.56 -2.51 11.43
CA ILE A 116 -15.37 -3.28 12.39
C ILE A 116 -16.77 -3.53 11.84
N ASN A 117 -17.43 -2.50 11.30
CA ASN A 117 -18.78 -2.59 10.72
C ASN A 117 -18.85 -3.48 9.48
N ALA A 118 -17.77 -3.53 8.69
CA ALA A 118 -17.65 -4.43 7.55
C ALA A 118 -17.43 -5.90 7.97
N GLY A 119 -17.35 -6.17 9.27
CA GLY A 119 -17.09 -7.52 9.76
C GLY A 119 -15.61 -7.88 9.71
N MET A 120 -14.74 -6.89 9.92
CA MET A 120 -13.30 -7.08 10.11
C MET A 120 -12.59 -7.82 8.97
N PRO A 121 -12.82 -7.45 7.69
CA PRO A 121 -12.23 -8.14 6.55
C PRO A 121 -10.70 -8.10 6.58
N THR A 122 -10.10 -9.20 6.15
CA THR A 122 -8.65 -9.35 5.94
C THR A 122 -8.32 -9.45 4.45
N VAL A 123 -7.08 -9.16 4.09
CA VAL A 123 -6.56 -9.43 2.73
C VAL A 123 -6.76 -10.90 2.37
N SER A 124 -6.49 -11.80 3.32
CA SER A 124 -6.65 -13.24 3.12
C SER A 124 -8.09 -13.64 2.83
N GLU A 125 -9.08 -13.05 3.51
CA GLU A 125 -10.49 -13.30 3.22
C GLU A 125 -10.91 -12.76 1.86
N ARG A 126 -10.46 -11.55 1.51
CA ARG A 126 -10.73 -10.98 0.18
C ARG A 126 -10.17 -11.86 -0.94
N GLN A 127 -9.04 -12.52 -0.70
CA GLN A 127 -8.39 -13.38 -1.69
C GLN A 127 -9.08 -14.73 -1.90
N LYS A 128 -10.01 -15.16 -1.02
CA LYS A 128 -10.66 -16.49 -1.12
C LYS A 128 -11.47 -16.68 -2.38
N ASP A 129 -12.10 -15.60 -2.85
CA ASP A 129 -13.02 -15.64 -4.00
C ASP A 129 -12.39 -15.07 -5.28
N VAL A 130 -11.08 -14.83 -5.28
CA VAL A 130 -10.37 -14.33 -6.46
C VAL A 130 -10.19 -15.48 -7.44
N ASP A 131 -10.59 -15.25 -8.70
CA ASP A 131 -10.31 -16.18 -9.78
C ASP A 131 -8.80 -16.37 -9.93
N THR A 132 -8.33 -17.58 -9.61
CA THR A 132 -6.90 -17.88 -9.58
C THR A 132 -6.42 -18.17 -10.99
N LEU A 133 -5.45 -17.38 -11.46
CA LEU A 133 -4.82 -17.59 -12.77
C LEU A 133 -4.05 -18.91 -12.87
N LEU A 134 -3.63 -19.46 -11.73
CA LEU A 134 -2.96 -20.75 -11.63
C LEU A 134 -3.63 -21.60 -10.56
N SER A 135 -3.82 -22.89 -10.84
CA SER A 135 -4.35 -23.84 -9.87
C SER A 135 -3.35 -24.11 -8.73
N GLY A 136 -3.82 -24.37 -7.51
CA GLY A 136 -2.98 -24.79 -6.38
C GLY A 136 -2.27 -26.14 -6.61
N PRO A 137 -1.69 -26.76 -5.55
CA PRO A 137 -0.26 -26.91 -5.26
C PRO A 137 0.60 -27.64 -6.32
N LYS A 138 0.13 -27.70 -7.56
CA LYS A 138 0.86 -28.19 -8.72
C LYS A 138 2.09 -27.32 -8.95
N ARG A 139 3.23 -27.97 -9.14
CA ARG A 139 4.41 -27.28 -9.67
C ARG A 139 4.10 -26.83 -11.10
N HIS A 140 4.17 -25.53 -11.34
CA HIS A 140 3.97 -24.93 -12.66
C HIS A 140 5.30 -24.68 -13.35
N GLU A 141 5.28 -24.66 -14.68
CA GLU A 141 6.46 -24.28 -15.46
C GLU A 141 6.74 -22.78 -15.28
N PRO A 142 8.01 -22.34 -15.19
CA PRO A 142 8.35 -20.93 -14.96
C PRO A 142 7.66 -19.97 -15.94
N LYS A 143 7.52 -20.37 -17.21
CA LYS A 143 6.85 -19.56 -18.24
C LYS A 143 5.36 -19.36 -17.94
N GLN A 144 4.67 -20.39 -17.45
CA GLN A 144 3.26 -20.30 -17.06
C GLN A 144 3.08 -19.37 -15.86
N VAL A 145 4.03 -19.40 -14.91
CA VAL A 145 4.03 -18.49 -13.76
C VAL A 145 4.21 -17.05 -14.20
N ALA A 146 5.17 -16.79 -15.10
CA ALA A 146 5.40 -15.45 -15.63
C ALA A 146 4.17 -14.89 -16.37
N GLU A 147 3.55 -15.69 -17.24
CA GLU A 147 2.33 -15.30 -17.98
C GLU A 147 1.16 -14.98 -17.03
N ALA A 148 0.98 -15.76 -15.96
CA ALA A 148 -0.04 -15.49 -14.95
C ALA A 148 0.24 -14.18 -14.18
N VAL A 149 1.49 -13.92 -13.81
CA VAL A 149 1.87 -12.66 -13.15
C VAL A 149 1.60 -11.47 -14.09
N ASP A 150 1.99 -11.57 -15.35
CA ASP A 150 1.76 -10.52 -16.34
C ASP A 150 0.27 -10.29 -16.60
N GLN A 151 -0.53 -11.35 -16.68
CA GLN A 151 -1.98 -11.24 -16.82
C GLN A 151 -2.62 -10.54 -15.61
N HIS A 152 -2.17 -10.86 -14.40
CA HIS A 152 -2.65 -10.22 -13.17
C HIS A 152 -2.34 -8.71 -13.15
N ILE A 153 -1.08 -8.37 -13.40
CA ILE A 153 -0.60 -6.97 -13.43
C ILE A 153 -1.28 -6.22 -14.59
N GLY A 154 -1.42 -6.85 -15.75
CA GLY A 154 -2.08 -6.27 -16.92
C GLY A 154 -3.54 -5.89 -16.67
N GLY A 155 -4.26 -6.69 -15.87
CA GLY A 155 -5.62 -6.36 -15.41
C GLY A 155 -5.67 -5.05 -14.62
N PHE A 156 -4.75 -4.89 -13.65
CA PHE A 156 -4.63 -3.66 -12.87
C PHE A 156 -4.23 -2.45 -13.71
N LEU A 157 -3.24 -2.60 -14.60
CA LEU A 157 -2.80 -1.51 -15.48
C LEU A 157 -3.95 -1.04 -16.37
N LYS A 158 -4.73 -1.97 -16.93
CA LYS A 158 -5.91 -1.64 -17.75
C LYS A 158 -6.97 -0.90 -16.94
N ALA A 159 -7.31 -1.39 -15.75
CA ALA A 159 -8.29 -0.74 -14.86
C ALA A 159 -7.85 0.67 -14.44
N ALA A 160 -6.55 0.87 -14.25
CA ALA A 160 -5.95 2.16 -13.89
C ALA A 160 -5.68 3.08 -15.10
N GLY A 161 -5.95 2.64 -16.33
CA GLY A 161 -5.63 3.40 -17.56
C GLY A 161 -4.13 3.60 -17.80
N LEU A 162 -3.28 2.76 -17.20
CA LEU A 162 -1.83 2.81 -17.30
C LEU A 162 -1.32 1.91 -18.43
N LYS A 163 -0.23 2.33 -19.08
CA LYS A 163 0.48 1.54 -20.10
C LYS A 163 1.73 0.92 -19.50
N SER A 164 1.96 -0.36 -19.76
CA SER A 164 3.21 -1.02 -19.38
C SER A 164 4.38 -0.40 -20.15
N VAL A 165 5.52 -0.25 -19.48
CA VAL A 165 6.78 0.01 -20.17
C VAL A 165 7.22 -1.26 -20.90
N GLY A 166 7.87 -1.10 -22.06
CA GLY A 166 8.44 -2.22 -22.79
C GLY A 166 9.56 -2.91 -22.02
N LEU A 167 10.01 -4.07 -22.52
CA LEU A 167 11.16 -4.76 -21.96
C LEU A 167 12.40 -3.87 -22.00
N GLY A 168 13.15 -3.87 -20.90
CA GLY A 168 14.45 -3.20 -20.86
C GLY A 168 15.46 -3.87 -21.80
N ASP A 169 16.45 -3.11 -22.24
CA ASP A 169 17.57 -3.61 -23.02
C ASP A 169 18.40 -4.65 -22.23
N ASP A 170 19.26 -5.38 -22.95
CA ASP A 170 20.03 -6.47 -22.37
C ASP A 170 21.08 -6.03 -21.35
N ALA A 171 21.64 -4.82 -21.47
CA ALA A 171 22.61 -4.30 -20.52
C ALA A 171 21.91 -3.95 -19.18
N ALA A 172 20.76 -3.29 -19.26
CA ALA A 172 19.91 -2.99 -18.11
C ALA A 172 19.42 -4.28 -17.45
N PHE A 173 18.98 -5.26 -18.25
CA PHE A 173 18.56 -6.58 -17.74
C PHE A 173 19.71 -7.27 -16.99
N LEU A 174 20.87 -7.41 -17.61
CA LEU A 174 22.05 -8.06 -17.03
C LEU A 174 22.43 -7.41 -15.69
N ARG A 175 22.48 -6.08 -15.63
CA ARG A 175 22.83 -5.36 -14.41
C ARG A 175 21.81 -5.61 -13.30
N ARG A 176 20.52 -5.51 -13.61
CA ARG A 176 19.44 -5.68 -12.61
C ARG A 176 19.41 -7.11 -12.07
N VAL A 177 19.37 -8.11 -12.96
CA VAL A 177 19.30 -9.52 -12.55
C VAL A 177 20.53 -9.96 -11.77
N SER A 178 21.72 -9.43 -12.10
CA SER A 178 22.95 -9.73 -11.34
C SER A 178 22.89 -9.14 -9.93
N LEU A 179 22.42 -7.90 -9.79
CA LEU A 179 22.27 -7.28 -8.47
C LEU A 179 21.21 -8.01 -7.62
N ASP A 180 20.07 -8.33 -8.21
CA ASP A 180 18.97 -8.98 -7.51
C ASP A 180 19.35 -10.40 -7.05
N LEU A 181 19.93 -11.19 -7.96
CA LEU A 181 20.24 -12.60 -7.68
C LEU A 181 21.60 -12.83 -7.04
N SER A 182 22.59 -11.95 -7.20
CA SER A 182 23.94 -12.18 -6.66
C SER A 182 24.48 -11.06 -5.77
N GLY A 183 23.79 -9.92 -5.68
CA GLY A 183 24.20 -8.78 -4.87
C GLY A 183 25.39 -7.99 -5.44
N ARG A 184 25.81 -8.28 -6.67
CA ARG A 184 26.91 -7.59 -7.36
C ARG A 184 26.57 -7.25 -8.80
N VAL A 185 27.26 -6.25 -9.34
CA VAL A 185 27.27 -6.00 -10.78
C VAL A 185 28.09 -7.08 -11.51
N PRO A 186 27.80 -7.36 -12.79
CA PRO A 186 28.62 -8.26 -13.61
C PRO A 186 30.05 -7.70 -13.77
N THR A 187 31.03 -8.57 -13.93
CA THR A 187 32.37 -8.14 -14.38
C THR A 187 32.34 -7.70 -15.84
N ALA A 188 33.36 -6.98 -16.29
CA ALA A 188 33.47 -6.57 -17.70
C ALA A 188 33.46 -7.78 -18.66
N GLU A 189 34.14 -8.87 -18.28
CA GLU A 189 34.19 -10.12 -19.05
C GLU A 189 32.83 -10.82 -19.09
N GLU A 190 32.13 -10.93 -17.94
CA GLU A 190 30.78 -11.49 -17.87
C GLU A 190 29.80 -10.69 -18.73
N ALA A 191 29.91 -9.37 -18.71
CA ALA A 191 29.06 -8.48 -19.50
C ALA A 191 29.34 -8.62 -21.00
N ALA A 192 30.60 -8.59 -21.43
CA ALA A 192 30.95 -8.79 -22.84
C ALA A 192 30.43 -10.13 -23.36
N LYS A 193 30.69 -11.22 -22.60
CA LYS A 193 30.22 -12.56 -22.96
C LYS A 193 28.70 -12.62 -23.13
N TYR A 194 27.93 -12.00 -22.23
CA TYR A 194 26.48 -12.01 -22.29
C TYR A 194 25.92 -11.15 -23.42
N LEU A 195 26.50 -9.97 -23.66
CA LEU A 195 26.03 -9.02 -24.68
C LEU A 195 26.36 -9.51 -26.11
N ASP A 196 27.43 -10.27 -26.26
CA ASP A 196 27.81 -10.90 -27.53
C ASP A 196 27.00 -12.17 -27.83
N ASP A 197 26.39 -12.79 -26.81
CA ASP A 197 25.59 -14.00 -26.96
C ASP A 197 24.32 -13.73 -27.80
N LYS A 198 24.15 -14.50 -28.88
CA LYS A 198 23.00 -14.42 -29.80
C LYS A 198 21.94 -15.49 -29.55
N ASP A 199 22.15 -16.34 -28.55
CA ASP A 199 21.18 -17.34 -28.15
C ASP A 199 19.85 -16.67 -27.74
N PRO A 200 18.70 -17.10 -28.30
CA PRO A 200 17.41 -16.52 -27.96
C PRO A 200 17.03 -16.74 -26.47
N ASP A 201 17.60 -17.76 -25.83
CA ASP A 201 17.35 -18.13 -24.44
C ASP A 201 18.41 -17.59 -23.46
N ARG A 202 19.31 -16.70 -23.90
CA ARG A 202 20.42 -16.17 -23.08
C ARG A 202 19.96 -15.60 -21.73
N ARG A 203 18.78 -14.97 -21.67
CA ARG A 203 18.21 -14.41 -20.43
C ARG A 203 17.87 -15.52 -19.43
N ALA A 204 17.22 -16.58 -19.88
CA ALA A 204 16.86 -17.72 -19.04
C ALA A 204 18.11 -18.45 -18.55
N LYS A 205 19.06 -18.72 -19.45
CA LYS A 205 20.34 -19.37 -19.11
C LYS A 205 21.17 -18.57 -18.10
N LEU A 206 21.17 -17.24 -18.22
CA LEU A 206 21.82 -16.37 -17.24
C LEU A 206 21.15 -16.48 -15.86
N ILE A 207 19.81 -16.43 -15.79
CA ILE A 207 19.07 -16.60 -14.54
C ILE A 207 19.41 -17.94 -13.90
N ASP A 208 19.34 -19.04 -14.64
CA ASP A 208 19.67 -20.38 -14.13
C ASP A 208 21.12 -20.46 -13.62
N SER A 209 22.06 -19.87 -14.35
CA SER A 209 23.46 -19.80 -13.94
C SER A 209 23.66 -19.00 -12.65
N LEU A 210 22.93 -17.90 -12.45
CA LEU A 210 23.00 -17.09 -11.23
C LEU A 210 22.36 -17.83 -10.04
N LEU A 211 21.20 -18.46 -10.24
CA LEU A 211 20.51 -19.24 -9.22
C LEU A 211 21.33 -20.45 -8.75
N ALA A 212 22.12 -21.06 -9.63
CA ALA A 212 22.98 -22.19 -9.30
C ALA A 212 24.25 -21.81 -8.49
N LYS A 213 24.59 -20.52 -8.38
CA LYS A 213 25.80 -20.06 -7.67
C LYS A 213 25.53 -19.90 -6.17
N PRO A 214 26.52 -20.17 -5.29
CA PRO A 214 26.39 -19.93 -3.85
C PRO A 214 26.07 -18.48 -3.47
N ASP A 215 26.45 -17.52 -4.31
CA ASP A 215 26.19 -16.10 -4.08
C ASP A 215 24.70 -15.77 -4.07
N PHE A 216 23.87 -16.53 -4.78
CA PHE A 216 22.42 -16.40 -4.68
C PHE A 216 21.90 -16.70 -3.29
N GLY A 217 22.28 -17.83 -2.69
CA GLY A 217 21.87 -18.17 -1.33
C GLY A 217 22.32 -17.12 -0.31
N LYS A 218 23.53 -16.56 -0.47
CA LYS A 218 24.04 -15.48 0.38
C LYS A 218 23.24 -14.19 0.22
N GLN A 219 22.98 -13.78 -1.02
CA GLN A 219 22.24 -12.54 -1.28
C GLN A 219 20.79 -12.67 -0.82
N PHE A 220 20.12 -13.77 -1.13
CA PHE A 220 18.78 -14.07 -0.67
C PHE A 220 18.70 -14.05 0.87
N GLY A 221 19.64 -14.68 1.55
CA GLY A 221 19.73 -14.65 3.02
C GLY A 221 19.95 -13.25 3.58
N ARG A 222 20.78 -12.42 2.93
CA ARG A 222 20.98 -11.01 3.32
C ARG A 222 19.71 -10.21 3.17
N THR A 223 19.05 -10.28 2.01
CA THR A 223 17.79 -9.58 1.74
C THR A 223 16.74 -9.96 2.77
N TRP A 224 16.53 -11.26 3.03
CA TRP A 224 15.54 -11.68 4.03
C TRP A 224 15.89 -11.28 5.45
N ARG A 225 17.16 -11.35 5.84
CA ARG A 225 17.59 -10.84 7.14
C ARG A 225 17.27 -9.36 7.26
N ASP A 226 17.54 -8.55 6.24
CA ASP A 226 17.30 -7.11 6.30
C ASP A 226 15.78 -6.78 6.30
N TRP A 227 14.94 -7.65 5.74
CA TRP A 227 13.48 -7.50 5.81
C TRP A 227 12.87 -7.97 7.13
N ILE A 228 13.32 -9.12 7.66
CA ILE A 228 12.78 -9.72 8.90
C ILE A 228 13.40 -9.07 10.15
N CYS A 229 14.68 -8.72 10.08
CA CYS A 229 15.47 -8.11 11.13
C CYS A 229 16.18 -6.87 10.56
N PRO A 230 15.43 -5.81 10.21
CA PRO A 230 16.03 -4.60 9.69
C PRO A 230 17.11 -4.11 10.66
N PRO A 231 18.32 -3.78 10.17
CA PRO A 231 19.38 -3.26 11.03
C PRO A 231 18.86 -1.99 11.70
N GLU A 232 18.73 -2.07 13.03
CA GLU A 232 18.22 -1.06 13.96
C GLU A 232 16.69 -0.79 13.90
N LEU A 233 15.91 -1.70 14.50
CA LEU A 233 14.84 -1.25 15.39
C LEU A 233 15.51 -0.87 16.72
N PRO A 234 15.68 0.42 17.07
CA PRO A 234 16.06 0.76 18.43
C PRO A 234 14.98 0.21 19.36
N SER A 235 15.39 -0.67 20.28
CA SER A 235 14.58 -1.31 21.32
C SER A 235 14.08 -0.34 22.40
N GLY A 236 13.90 0.95 22.06
CA GLY A 236 13.47 1.97 22.98
C GLY A 236 12.43 2.88 22.33
N GLY A 237 11.16 2.50 22.42
CA GLY A 237 10.02 3.40 22.64
C GLY A 237 9.83 4.67 21.78
N ASN A 238 10.53 4.86 20.67
CA ASN A 238 10.37 6.01 19.81
C ASN A 238 9.90 5.54 18.43
N PRO A 239 8.71 5.94 17.95
CA PRO A 239 8.22 5.60 16.62
C PRO A 239 8.97 6.45 15.58
N GLY A 240 10.28 6.25 15.49
CA GLY A 240 11.08 6.72 14.38
C GLY A 240 10.45 6.16 13.11
N SER A 241 10.06 7.05 12.22
CA SER A 241 9.47 6.75 10.92
C SER A 241 10.14 5.54 10.29
N GLN A 242 9.35 4.50 10.01
CA GLN A 242 9.74 3.39 9.14
C GLN A 242 10.51 3.96 7.94
N PRO A 243 11.66 3.39 7.54
CA PRO A 243 12.50 3.93 6.47
C PRO A 243 11.75 4.09 5.12
N TYR A 244 10.58 3.46 4.97
CA TYR A 244 9.69 3.64 3.81
C TYR A 244 8.87 4.94 3.80
N GLY A 245 8.76 5.67 4.92
CA GLY A 245 8.02 6.94 4.97
C GLY A 245 8.66 8.05 4.11
N GLN A 246 9.99 8.07 4.02
CA GLN A 246 10.73 9.03 3.20
C GLN A 246 10.71 8.71 1.70
N ALA A 247 10.37 7.48 1.30
CA ALA A 247 10.25 7.13 -0.11
C ALA A 247 9.03 7.79 -0.81
N ARG A 248 8.01 8.25 -0.06
CA ARG A 248 6.91 9.06 -0.62
C ARG A 248 7.32 10.49 -0.96
N ALA A 249 8.41 11.00 -0.38
CA ALA A 249 8.90 12.36 -0.66
C ALA A 249 9.72 12.46 -1.96
N LEU A 250 10.19 11.34 -2.52
CA LEU A 250 10.99 11.31 -3.75
C LEU A 250 10.16 11.54 -5.04
N GLY A 251 8.84 11.64 -4.93
CA GLY A 251 7.93 11.99 -6.05
C GLY A 251 7.54 13.47 -6.12
N GLY A 252 7.94 14.29 -5.13
CA GLY A 252 7.68 15.73 -5.10
C GLY A 252 8.95 16.50 -5.46
N LEU A 253 9.26 16.59 -6.76
CA LEU A 253 10.22 17.59 -7.24
C LEU A 253 9.56 18.96 -7.11
N ASP A 254 9.65 19.54 -5.91
CA ASP A 254 9.28 20.93 -5.70
C ASP A 254 10.33 21.80 -6.37
N ARG A 255 9.89 22.43 -7.45
CA ARG A 255 10.67 23.26 -8.34
C ARG A 255 10.87 24.62 -7.66
N GLN A 256 11.83 24.73 -6.75
CA GLN A 256 12.30 26.02 -6.24
C GLN A 256 13.83 26.04 -6.10
N GLU A 257 14.50 26.14 -7.24
CA GLU A 257 15.86 26.68 -7.31
C GLU A 257 15.96 27.58 -8.53
N THR A 258 15.57 28.85 -8.34
CA THR A 258 16.20 30.04 -8.96
C THR A 258 15.68 31.24 -8.19
N ASP A 259 16.51 31.82 -7.33
CA ASP A 259 16.70 33.28 -7.19
C ASP A 259 17.26 33.61 -5.80
N ARG A 260 18.58 33.47 -5.65
CA ARG A 260 19.37 34.37 -4.79
C ARG A 260 20.70 34.64 -5.46
N GLY A 261 20.73 35.81 -6.10
CA GLY A 261 21.87 36.39 -6.77
C GLY A 261 23.12 36.48 -5.89
N GLY A 262 24.25 36.39 -6.58
CA GLY A 262 25.55 36.64 -6.01
C GLY A 262 25.71 38.08 -5.52
N VAL A 263 26.34 38.22 -4.37
CA VAL A 263 27.09 39.42 -4.02
C VAL A 263 28.49 38.98 -3.68
N VAL A 264 29.41 39.39 -4.56
CA VAL A 264 30.85 39.38 -4.38
C VAL A 264 31.20 40.45 -3.36
N GLY A 265 31.93 40.09 -2.30
CA GLY A 265 32.48 41.01 -1.33
C GLY A 265 33.76 40.43 -0.76
N GLY A 266 34.89 40.95 -1.21
CA GLY A 266 36.22 40.48 -0.86
C GLY A 266 36.80 41.15 0.40
N ASP A 267 37.63 40.34 1.06
CA ASP A 267 38.97 40.65 1.58
C ASP A 267 39.18 41.67 2.73
N ARG A 268 39.98 41.20 3.70
CA ARG A 268 40.81 41.89 4.71
C ARG A 268 40.14 42.63 5.87
N SER A 269 40.18 42.02 7.06
CA SER A 269 41.27 42.17 8.06
C SER A 269 40.94 41.35 9.30
#